data_AF-A0A0Q4QT24-F1
#
_entry.id   AF-A0A0Q4QT24-F1
#
_cell.length_a   1.000
_cell.length_b   1.000
_cell.length_c   1.000
_cell.angle_alpha   90.00
_cell.angle_beta   90.00
_cell.angle_gamma   90.00
#
_symmetry.space_group_name_H-M   'P 1'
#
loop_
_entity.id
_entity.type
_entity.pdbx_description
1 polymer ?
#
loop_
_entity_poly.entity_id
_entity_poly.type
_entity_poly.pdbx_seq_one_letter_code
_entity_poly.pdbx_strand_id
1 'polypeptide(L)'
;MGTSTAYGGPGGGTPLVPSWLGDADGAGAPAAPPGDGAVPDGQPPADGSAPPVPPNRPPIPKTADPQRFSGARNSFTRFAGSGGSDRANLGRAVSRYVSTSAGGARQAAQRMGASRGAGARLLGFLADAQARGVREALRALDLESLAGRPLTEIFVGLADYVCPGAGTVDEGIAREAYIETIVELASEGLTDLTTFTPDQMQTVFELYATHAIEARICNDIGTKAVTMPADTQAAHRVEQQLRDFIRGGVSDALTRARAEAPNLTPERIQGFVDALYESAFAILQTLGDAEADQ
;
A
#
# COMPACT_ATOMS: atom_id res chain seq x y z
N MET A 1 24.65 -2.19 -22.81
CA MET A 1 25.01 -1.54 -21.53
C MET A 1 23.91 -0.55 -21.19
N GLY A 2 22.85 -1.00 -20.51
CA GLY A 2 21.79 -0.11 -20.05
C GLY A 2 22.22 0.50 -18.72
N THR A 3 22.38 1.81 -18.66
CA THR A 3 22.63 2.52 -17.39
C THR A 3 21.29 2.69 -16.70
N SER A 4 20.95 1.81 -15.77
CA SER A 4 19.82 2.00 -14.87
C SER A 4 20.10 3.23 -14.00
N THR A 5 19.63 4.41 -14.43
CA THR A 5 19.65 5.60 -13.57
C THR A 5 18.67 5.39 -12.43
N ALA A 6 19.10 5.69 -11.19
CA ALA A 6 18.25 5.58 -10.02
C ALA A 6 16.98 6.44 -10.17
N TYR A 7 15.84 5.93 -9.71
CA TYR A 7 14.58 6.67 -9.73
C TYR A 7 14.66 7.88 -8.79
N GLY A 8 14.50 9.09 -9.34
CA GLY A 8 14.62 10.36 -8.61
C GLY A 8 13.36 10.79 -7.86
N GLY A 9 12.38 9.89 -7.70
CA GLY A 9 11.05 10.21 -7.17
C GLY A 9 10.12 10.84 -8.23
N PRO A 10 8.82 10.97 -7.92
CA PRO A 10 7.85 11.53 -8.85
C PRO A 10 8.09 13.03 -9.11
N GLY A 11 7.88 13.47 -10.34
CA GLY A 11 7.75 14.89 -10.65
C GLY A 11 6.48 15.49 -10.06
N GLY A 12 6.49 16.78 -9.72
CA GLY A 12 5.25 17.51 -9.48
C GLY A 12 4.47 17.74 -10.79
N GLY A 13 3.25 18.29 -10.69
CA GLY A 13 2.41 18.56 -11.86
C GLY A 13 1.60 17.36 -12.35
N THR A 14 1.86 16.16 -11.81
CA THR A 14 0.99 14.99 -11.98
C THR A 14 -0.25 15.11 -11.08
N PRO A 15 -1.37 14.44 -11.39
CA PRO A 15 -2.53 14.39 -10.50
C PRO A 15 -2.17 13.90 -9.08
N LEU A 16 -2.97 14.27 -8.07
CA LEU A 16 -2.79 13.75 -6.70
C LEU A 16 -3.05 12.24 -6.65
N VAL A 17 -4.13 11.81 -7.30
CA VAL A 17 -4.48 10.40 -7.47
C VAL A 17 -4.47 10.09 -8.98
N PRO A 18 -3.63 9.16 -9.44
CA PRO A 18 -3.61 8.72 -10.83
C PRO A 18 -4.97 8.16 -11.29
N SER A 19 -5.30 8.34 -12.56
CA SER A 19 -6.60 7.91 -13.12
C SER A 19 -6.81 6.39 -13.13
N TRP A 20 -5.74 5.61 -13.12
CA TRP A 20 -5.81 4.14 -13.07
C TRP A 20 -6.06 3.60 -11.65
N LEU A 21 -6.02 4.47 -10.63
CA LEU A 21 -6.46 4.18 -9.27
C LEU A 21 -7.93 4.57 -9.03
N GLY A 22 -8.59 5.23 -9.99
CA GLY A 22 -9.96 5.71 -9.87
C GLY A 22 -11.02 4.60 -10.04
N ASP A 23 -11.95 4.56 -9.09
CA ASP A 23 -13.18 3.76 -8.98
C ASP A 23 -13.07 2.23 -9.06
N ALA A 24 -12.81 1.62 -7.89
CA ALA A 24 -13.05 0.20 -7.63
C ALA A 24 -14.55 -0.20 -7.58
N ASP A 25 -15.47 0.72 -7.88
CA ASP A 25 -16.92 0.46 -7.95
C ASP A 25 -17.41 0.10 -9.36
N GLY A 26 -16.50 0.03 -10.34
CA GLY A 26 -16.79 -0.35 -11.72
C GLY A 26 -16.23 -1.71 -12.08
N ALA A 27 -16.70 -2.80 -11.46
CA ALA A 27 -16.49 -4.14 -11.99
C ALA A 27 -17.17 -4.25 -13.37
N GLY A 28 -16.47 -3.82 -14.41
CA GLY A 28 -16.84 -4.08 -15.80
C GLY A 28 -16.76 -5.58 -16.02
N ALA A 29 -17.90 -6.25 -15.97
CA ALA A 29 -18.03 -7.66 -16.33
C ALA A 29 -17.40 -7.87 -17.72
N PRO A 30 -16.63 -8.96 -17.93
CA PRO A 30 -16.14 -9.27 -19.26
C PRO A 30 -17.33 -9.52 -20.18
N ALA A 31 -17.38 -8.81 -21.31
CA ALA A 31 -18.38 -9.01 -22.34
C ALA A 31 -18.33 -10.47 -22.80
N ALA A 32 -19.42 -11.21 -22.59
CA ALA A 32 -19.58 -12.57 -23.10
C ALA A 32 -19.49 -12.56 -24.64
N PRO A 33 -18.87 -13.58 -25.27
CA PRO A 33 -18.85 -13.68 -26.72
C PRO A 33 -20.28 -13.91 -27.24
N PRO A 34 -20.66 -13.37 -28.42
CA PRO A 34 -21.98 -13.62 -28.97
C PRO A 34 -22.09 -15.10 -29.37
N GLY A 35 -23.11 -15.79 -28.86
CA GLY A 35 -23.45 -17.14 -29.27
C GLY A 35 -24.10 -17.16 -30.66
N ASP A 36 -23.69 -18.12 -31.48
CA ASP A 36 -24.28 -18.42 -32.78
C ASP A 36 -25.74 -18.89 -32.60
N GLY A 37 -26.69 -18.04 -33.04
CA GLY A 37 -28.11 -18.34 -33.06
C GLY A 37 -28.71 -17.97 -34.42
N ALA A 38 -29.25 -18.97 -35.10
CA ALA A 38 -29.79 -18.90 -36.46
C ALA A 38 -30.97 -17.92 -36.62
N VAL A 39 -31.00 -17.26 -37.79
CA VAL A 39 -32.04 -16.33 -38.27
C VAL A 39 -33.18 -17.09 -38.95
N PRO A 40 -34.43 -16.63 -38.82
CA PRO A 40 -35.31 -16.59 -40.00
C PRO A 40 -35.82 -15.18 -40.34
N ASP A 41 -35.95 -14.96 -41.64
CA ASP A 41 -36.15 -13.72 -42.39
C ASP A 41 -37.39 -12.87 -42.06
N GLY A 42 -37.24 -11.55 -42.27
CA GLY A 42 -38.22 -10.78 -43.05
C GLY A 42 -38.71 -9.43 -42.50
N GLN A 43 -37.87 -8.38 -42.50
CA GLN A 43 -38.37 -6.99 -42.56
C GLN A 43 -37.30 -6.02 -43.14
N PRO A 44 -37.66 -5.07 -44.04
CA PRO A 44 -36.69 -4.16 -44.67
C PRO A 44 -36.22 -3.06 -43.70
N PRO A 45 -34.99 -2.52 -43.90
CA PRO A 45 -34.29 -1.76 -42.86
C PRO A 45 -34.84 -0.33 -42.72
N ALA A 46 -35.01 0.10 -41.48
CA ALA A 46 -35.14 1.53 -41.15
C ALA A 46 -33.72 2.12 -41.06
N ASP A 47 -33.37 2.95 -42.04
CA ASP A 47 -32.17 3.80 -41.99
C ASP A 47 -32.31 4.80 -40.84
N GLY A 48 -31.52 4.60 -39.80
CA GLY A 48 -31.53 5.43 -38.60
C GLY A 48 -30.55 4.94 -37.54
N SER A 49 -29.35 4.54 -37.93
CA SER A 49 -28.27 4.28 -36.98
C SER A 49 -27.82 5.62 -36.39
N ALA A 50 -28.30 5.92 -35.18
CA ALA A 50 -27.71 6.95 -34.34
C ALA A 50 -26.20 6.66 -34.18
N PRO A 51 -25.33 7.67 -34.27
CA PRO A 51 -23.91 7.47 -34.11
C PRO A 51 -23.63 6.84 -32.73
N PRO A 52 -22.66 5.90 -32.62
CA PRO A 52 -22.33 5.28 -31.35
C PRO A 52 -21.95 6.37 -30.34
N VAL A 53 -22.65 6.40 -29.21
CA VAL A 53 -22.34 7.28 -28.09
C VAL A 53 -20.88 7.02 -27.70
N PRO A 54 -19.98 8.03 -27.71
CA PRO A 54 -18.60 7.81 -27.32
C PRO A 54 -18.56 7.24 -25.90
N PRO A 55 -17.67 6.27 -25.62
CA PRO A 55 -17.56 5.70 -24.28
C PRO A 55 -17.36 6.82 -23.28
N ASN A 56 -18.15 6.81 -22.21
CA ASN A 56 -18.08 7.80 -21.14
C ASN A 56 -16.71 7.69 -20.44
N ARG A 57 -15.72 8.41 -20.95
CA ARG A 57 -14.36 8.42 -20.39
C ARG A 57 -14.38 9.26 -19.12
N PRO A 58 -13.84 8.76 -17.99
CA PRO A 58 -13.74 9.57 -16.79
C PRO A 58 -12.94 10.86 -17.10
N PRO A 59 -13.32 12.00 -16.48
CA PRO A 59 -12.65 13.27 -16.73
C PRO A 59 -11.18 13.19 -16.35
N ILE A 60 -10.32 13.85 -17.14
CA ILE A 60 -8.88 13.91 -16.86
C ILE A 60 -8.69 14.59 -15.50
N PRO A 61 -8.00 13.95 -14.54
CA PRO A 61 -7.76 14.54 -13.23
C PRO A 61 -6.98 15.86 -13.32
N LYS A 62 -7.30 16.82 -12.46
CA LYS A 62 -6.59 18.11 -12.40
C LYS A 62 -5.12 17.90 -12.04
N THR A 63 -4.24 18.65 -12.69
CA THR A 63 -2.81 18.69 -12.37
C THR A 63 -2.59 19.30 -10.98
N ALA A 64 -1.73 18.71 -10.17
CA ALA A 64 -1.35 19.25 -8.87
C ALA A 64 -0.22 20.29 -8.99
N ASP A 65 0.15 20.91 -7.88
CA ASP A 65 1.29 21.84 -7.81
C ASP A 65 2.61 21.16 -8.24
N PRO A 66 3.34 21.71 -9.22
CA PRO A 66 4.68 21.25 -9.62
C PRO A 66 5.72 21.20 -8.49
N GLN A 67 5.57 22.00 -7.43
CA GLN A 67 6.49 22.09 -6.30
C GLN A 67 6.05 21.26 -5.09
N ARG A 68 4.95 20.47 -5.19
CA ARG A 68 4.32 19.79 -4.05
C ARG A 68 5.25 18.88 -3.22
N PHE A 69 6.31 18.33 -3.84
CA PHE A 69 7.27 17.45 -3.16
C PHE A 69 8.50 18.18 -2.60
N SER A 70 8.77 19.42 -3.03
CA SER A 70 10.03 20.11 -2.73
C SER A 70 10.20 20.39 -1.24
N GLY A 71 9.14 20.85 -0.58
CA GLY A 71 9.16 21.13 0.86
C GLY A 71 9.43 19.87 1.71
N ALA A 72 8.80 18.75 1.37
CA ALA A 72 8.98 17.48 2.06
C ALA A 72 10.37 16.87 1.80
N ARG A 73 10.84 16.88 0.54
CA ARG A 73 12.18 16.42 0.16
C ARG A 73 13.30 17.18 0.85
N ASN A 74 13.18 18.51 0.95
CA ASN A 74 14.18 19.34 1.61
C ASN A 74 14.28 19.02 3.11
N SER A 75 13.14 18.86 3.79
CA SER A 75 13.11 18.44 5.20
C SER A 75 13.69 17.04 5.38
N PHE A 76 13.28 16.07 4.55
CA PHE A 76 13.81 14.71 4.62
C PHE A 76 15.33 14.66 4.39
N THR A 77 15.84 15.45 3.44
CA THR A 77 17.28 15.53 3.15
C THR A 77 18.07 16.06 4.34
N ARG A 78 17.53 17.05 5.08
CA ARG A 78 18.15 17.58 6.32
C ARG A 78 18.17 16.53 7.43
N PHE A 79 17.04 15.84 7.64
CA PHE A 79 16.95 14.72 8.57
C PHE A 79 17.95 13.61 8.24
N ALA A 80 18.01 13.18 6.98
CA ALA A 80 18.96 12.17 6.53
C ALA A 80 20.42 12.63 6.71
N GLY A 81 20.72 13.89 6.36
CA GLY A 81 22.05 14.48 6.53
C GLY A 81 22.49 14.63 7.98
N SER A 82 21.56 14.61 8.94
CA SER A 82 21.89 14.61 10.38
C SER A 82 22.13 13.20 10.94
N GLY A 83 22.04 12.16 10.11
CA GLY A 83 22.18 10.76 10.51
C GLY A 83 21.02 10.26 11.37
N GLY A 84 19.82 10.85 11.22
CA GLY A 84 18.60 10.42 11.91
C GLY A 84 18.29 11.17 13.20
N SER A 85 19.10 12.18 13.56
CA SER A 85 18.97 12.92 14.82
C SER A 85 18.02 14.12 14.78
N ASP A 86 17.75 14.69 13.60
CA ASP A 86 16.95 15.91 13.43
C ASP A 86 15.47 15.55 13.29
N ARG A 87 14.90 15.14 14.43
CA ARG A 87 13.52 14.67 14.55
C ARG A 87 12.50 15.72 14.11
N ALA A 88 12.77 16.99 14.36
CA ALA A 88 11.92 18.07 13.86
C ALA A 88 11.84 18.10 12.33
N ASN A 89 12.94 17.82 11.61
CA ASN A 89 12.88 17.70 10.15
C ASN A 89 12.26 16.38 9.67
N LEU A 90 12.34 15.29 10.44
CA LEU A 90 11.54 14.08 10.18
C LEU A 90 10.04 14.41 10.22
N GLY A 91 9.59 15.05 11.31
CA GLY A 91 8.19 15.47 11.49
C GLY A 91 7.71 16.38 10.35
N ARG A 92 8.49 17.43 10.02
CA ARG A 92 8.18 18.32 8.88
C ARG A 92 8.13 17.59 7.55
N ALA A 93 8.99 16.61 7.32
CA ALA A 93 9.00 15.84 6.08
C ALA A 93 7.72 15.02 5.92
N VAL A 94 7.34 14.28 6.96
CA VAL A 94 6.14 13.42 6.96
C VAL A 94 4.86 14.26 6.92
N SER A 95 4.75 15.30 7.75
CA SER A 95 3.58 16.19 7.75
C SER A 95 3.38 16.87 6.39
N ARG A 96 4.43 17.45 5.79
CA ARG A 96 4.34 18.08 4.46
C ARG A 96 4.04 17.07 3.36
N TYR A 97 4.56 15.86 3.47
CA TYR A 97 4.24 14.78 2.55
C TYR A 97 2.73 14.51 2.55
N VAL A 98 2.12 14.32 3.73
CA VAL A 98 0.68 14.05 3.82
C VAL A 98 -0.12 15.28 3.39
N SER A 99 0.11 16.44 4.00
CA SER A 99 -0.71 17.64 3.80
C SER A 99 -0.59 18.24 2.40
N THR A 100 0.62 18.35 1.85
CA THR A 100 0.90 19.10 0.62
C THR A 100 1.23 18.18 -0.55
N SER A 101 2.13 17.21 -0.37
CA SER A 101 2.57 16.36 -1.48
C SER A 101 1.48 15.38 -1.94
N ALA A 102 0.81 14.73 -0.99
CA ALA A 102 -0.29 13.81 -1.27
C ALA A 102 -1.64 14.52 -1.32
N GLY A 103 -1.78 15.69 -0.68
CA GLY A 103 -3.02 16.47 -0.67
C GLY A 103 -4.02 16.03 0.40
N GLY A 104 -3.53 15.55 1.54
CA GLY A 104 -4.30 15.09 2.69
C GLY A 104 -4.28 13.58 2.88
N ALA A 105 -4.67 13.14 4.07
CA ALA A 105 -4.64 11.73 4.49
C ALA A 105 -5.46 10.81 3.56
N ARG A 106 -6.66 11.23 3.17
CA ARG A 106 -7.51 10.48 2.24
C ARG A 106 -6.83 10.25 0.89
N GLN A 107 -6.23 11.28 0.32
CA GLN A 107 -5.52 11.16 -0.96
C GLN A 107 -4.24 10.33 -0.82
N ALA A 108 -3.52 10.46 0.30
CA ALA A 108 -2.37 9.62 0.61
C ALA A 108 -2.76 8.13 0.67
N ALA A 109 -3.86 7.80 1.35
CA ALA A 109 -4.39 6.44 1.41
C ALA A 109 -4.88 5.95 0.04
N GLN A 110 -5.55 6.78 -0.75
CA GLN A 110 -5.98 6.42 -2.11
C GLN A 110 -4.79 6.03 -3.00
N ARG A 111 -3.67 6.76 -2.92
CA ARG A 111 -2.43 6.44 -3.64
C ARG A 111 -1.82 5.09 -3.25
N MET A 112 -2.19 4.52 -2.10
CA MET A 112 -1.75 3.20 -1.65
C MET A 112 -2.58 2.04 -2.22
N GLY A 113 -3.27 2.20 -3.36
CA GLY A 113 -4.22 1.18 -3.86
C GLY A 113 -3.67 -0.23 -3.99
N ALA A 114 -2.46 -0.40 -4.56
CA ALA A 114 -1.80 -1.70 -4.66
C ALA A 114 -1.48 -2.29 -3.27
N SER A 115 -0.92 -1.47 -2.38
CA SER A 115 -0.58 -1.88 -1.01
C SER A 115 -1.82 -2.19 -0.17
N ARG A 116 -2.91 -1.43 -0.32
CA ARG A 116 -4.20 -1.70 0.33
C ARG A 116 -4.80 -3.01 -0.16
N GLY A 117 -4.82 -3.25 -1.47
CA GLY A 117 -5.29 -4.52 -2.03
C GLY A 117 -4.49 -5.73 -1.55
N ALA A 118 -3.15 -5.62 -1.54
CA ALA A 118 -2.29 -6.67 -1.00
C ALA A 118 -2.47 -6.87 0.52
N GLY A 119 -2.61 -5.78 1.28
CA GLY A 119 -2.91 -5.84 2.71
C GLY A 119 -4.25 -6.51 3.00
N ALA A 120 -5.28 -6.25 2.20
CA ALA A 120 -6.57 -6.91 2.33
C ALA A 120 -6.49 -8.41 2.06
N ARG A 121 -5.73 -8.85 1.04
CA ARG A 121 -5.52 -10.30 0.77
C ARG A 121 -4.76 -10.98 1.90
N LEU A 122 -3.70 -10.33 2.40
CA LEU A 122 -2.92 -10.82 3.55
C LEU A 122 -3.82 -10.97 4.79
N LEU A 123 -4.54 -9.90 5.14
CA LEU A 123 -5.43 -9.92 6.30
C LEU A 123 -6.57 -10.93 6.14
N GLY A 124 -7.09 -11.11 4.92
CA GLY A 124 -8.07 -12.15 4.60
C GLY A 124 -7.54 -13.56 4.82
N PHE A 125 -6.33 -13.84 4.37
CA PHE A 125 -5.68 -15.12 4.63
C PHE A 125 -5.46 -15.35 6.14
N LEU A 126 -4.99 -14.35 6.89
CA LEU A 126 -4.76 -14.46 8.33
C LEU A 126 -6.07 -14.67 9.11
N ALA A 127 -7.13 -13.96 8.75
CA ALA A 127 -8.45 -14.12 9.36
C ALA A 127 -9.05 -15.51 9.06
N ASP A 128 -8.87 -16.01 7.84
CA ASP A 128 -9.34 -17.34 7.45
C ASP A 128 -8.56 -18.45 8.16
N ALA A 129 -7.23 -18.27 8.30
CA ALA A 129 -6.37 -19.17 9.07
C ALA A 129 -6.75 -19.20 10.56
N GLN A 130 -7.16 -18.07 11.15
CA GLN A 130 -7.70 -18.04 12.52
C GLN A 130 -9.05 -18.75 12.64
N ALA A 131 -9.94 -18.57 11.66
CA ALA A 131 -11.31 -19.09 11.73
C ALA A 131 -11.39 -20.60 11.46
N ARG A 132 -10.60 -21.11 10.51
CA ARG A 132 -10.71 -22.50 10.01
C ARG A 132 -9.40 -23.29 10.11
N GLY A 133 -8.30 -22.67 10.52
CA GLY A 133 -6.98 -23.26 10.61
C GLY A 133 -6.13 -23.06 9.36
N VAL A 134 -4.81 -22.92 9.55
CA VAL A 134 -3.81 -22.64 8.49
C VAL A 134 -3.92 -23.60 7.30
N ARG A 135 -4.07 -24.91 7.54
CA ARG A 135 -4.16 -25.91 6.46
C ARG A 135 -5.38 -25.68 5.56
N GLU A 136 -6.54 -25.37 6.13
CA GLU A 136 -7.77 -25.14 5.34
C GLU A 136 -7.73 -23.79 4.62
N ALA A 137 -7.09 -22.77 5.20
CA ALA A 137 -6.84 -21.50 4.53
C ALA A 137 -5.88 -21.66 3.33
N LEU A 138 -4.80 -22.42 3.49
CA LEU A 138 -3.89 -22.75 2.39
C LEU A 138 -4.57 -23.61 1.31
N ARG A 139 -5.39 -24.58 1.70
CA ARG A 139 -6.17 -25.39 0.74
C ARG A 139 -7.12 -24.53 -0.10
N ALA A 140 -7.75 -23.51 0.48
CA ALA A 140 -8.64 -22.61 -0.24
C ALA A 140 -7.92 -21.81 -1.35
N LEU A 141 -6.58 -21.75 -1.30
CA LEU A 141 -5.71 -21.09 -2.28
C LEU A 141 -4.91 -22.09 -3.13
N ASP A 142 -5.24 -23.39 -3.09
CA ASP A 142 -4.49 -24.48 -3.74
C ASP A 142 -3.02 -24.60 -3.26
N LEU A 143 -2.73 -24.16 -2.04
CA LEU A 143 -1.40 -24.16 -1.41
C LEU A 143 -1.28 -25.15 -0.24
N GLU A 144 -2.14 -26.16 -0.16
CA GLU A 144 -2.16 -27.12 0.97
C GLU A 144 -0.81 -27.82 1.19
N SER A 145 0.02 -27.96 0.14
CA SER A 145 1.37 -28.55 0.24
C SER A 145 2.34 -27.77 1.14
N LEU A 146 2.01 -26.50 1.46
CA LEU A 146 2.76 -25.66 2.39
C LEU A 146 2.30 -25.83 3.85
N ALA A 147 1.26 -26.61 4.13
CA ALA A 147 0.79 -26.81 5.49
C ALA A 147 1.88 -27.48 6.36
N GLY A 148 2.12 -26.90 7.54
CA GLY A 148 3.16 -27.37 8.48
C GLY A 148 4.59 -26.97 8.08
N ARG A 149 4.77 -26.22 7.00
CA ARG A 149 6.07 -25.59 6.66
C ARG A 149 6.35 -24.40 7.59
N PRO A 150 7.62 -23.99 7.72
CA PRO A 150 7.97 -22.73 8.38
C PRO A 150 7.22 -21.54 7.79
N LEU A 151 6.92 -20.54 8.61
CA LEU A 151 6.18 -19.33 8.25
C LEU A 151 6.78 -18.62 7.03
N THR A 152 8.11 -18.55 6.95
CA THR A 152 8.80 -17.93 5.81
C THR A 152 8.52 -18.67 4.50
N GLU A 153 8.51 -20.00 4.49
CA GLU A 153 8.14 -20.80 3.31
C GLU A 153 6.66 -20.59 2.94
N ILE A 154 5.77 -20.54 3.93
CA ILE A 154 4.34 -20.27 3.71
C ILE A 154 4.15 -18.89 3.07
N PHE A 155 4.77 -17.85 3.61
CA PHE A 155 4.60 -16.48 3.13
C PHE A 155 5.25 -16.28 1.76
N VAL A 156 6.41 -16.89 1.50
CA VAL A 156 6.99 -16.90 0.15
C VAL A 156 6.03 -17.55 -0.86
N GLY A 157 5.39 -18.67 -0.50
CA GLY A 157 4.38 -19.31 -1.36
C GLY A 157 3.09 -18.48 -1.56
N LEU A 158 2.78 -17.58 -0.63
CA LEU A 158 1.65 -16.66 -0.72
C LEU A 158 1.96 -15.38 -1.51
N ALA A 159 3.22 -15.14 -1.89
CA ALA A 159 3.65 -13.86 -2.46
C ALA A 159 2.86 -13.46 -3.72
N ASP A 160 2.56 -14.39 -4.62
CA ASP A 160 1.80 -14.08 -5.84
C ASP A 160 0.30 -13.93 -5.58
N TYR A 161 -0.22 -14.58 -4.54
CA TYR A 161 -1.60 -14.35 -4.10
C TYR A 161 -1.75 -12.97 -3.45
N VAL A 162 -0.83 -12.62 -2.54
CA VAL A 162 -0.85 -11.35 -1.80
C VAL A 162 -0.49 -10.19 -2.73
N CYS A 163 0.51 -10.35 -3.60
CA CYS A 163 1.02 -9.34 -4.52
C CYS A 163 0.98 -9.87 -5.98
N PRO A 164 -0.21 -9.99 -6.61
CA PRO A 164 -0.36 -10.57 -7.96
C PRO A 164 0.19 -9.68 -9.08
N GLY A 165 0.40 -8.39 -8.80
CA GLY A 165 0.89 -7.41 -9.75
C GLY A 165 2.42 -7.35 -9.82
N ALA A 166 2.94 -7.14 -11.03
CA ALA A 166 4.33 -6.80 -11.26
C ALA A 166 4.41 -5.92 -12.51
N GLY A 167 4.76 -4.64 -12.34
CA GLY A 167 4.98 -3.75 -13.48
C GLY A 167 4.87 -2.27 -13.15
N THR A 168 4.09 -1.90 -12.13
CA THR A 168 4.00 -0.52 -11.64
C THR A 168 4.88 -0.29 -10.42
N VAL A 169 5.24 0.98 -10.19
CA VAL A 169 5.96 1.39 -8.97
C VAL A 169 5.14 1.06 -7.71
N ASP A 170 3.82 1.27 -7.75
CA ASP A 170 2.97 1.00 -6.59
C ASP A 170 2.84 -0.51 -6.29
N GLU A 171 2.84 -1.39 -7.31
CA GLU A 171 2.95 -2.85 -7.09
C GLU A 171 4.32 -3.26 -6.55
N GLY A 172 5.39 -2.59 -7.00
CA GLY A 172 6.73 -2.76 -6.45
C GLY A 172 6.79 -2.42 -4.96
N ILE A 173 6.20 -1.29 -4.56
CA ILE A 173 6.07 -0.85 -3.16
C ILE A 173 5.31 -1.91 -2.32
N ALA A 174 4.19 -2.44 -2.83
CA ALA A 174 3.44 -3.47 -2.13
C ALA A 174 4.24 -4.76 -1.94
N ARG A 175 4.99 -5.19 -2.97
CA ARG A 175 5.83 -6.39 -2.91
C ARG A 175 7.03 -6.22 -1.98
N GLU A 176 7.69 -5.07 -2.02
CA GLU A 176 8.78 -4.70 -1.11
C GLU A 176 8.30 -4.77 0.34
N ALA A 177 7.16 -4.15 0.65
CA ALA A 177 6.58 -4.18 1.99
C ALA A 177 6.26 -5.60 2.49
N TYR A 178 5.78 -6.47 1.59
CA TYR A 178 5.52 -7.86 1.91
C TYR A 178 6.81 -8.63 2.22
N ILE A 179 7.88 -8.40 1.45
CA ILE A 179 9.19 -9.03 1.67
C ILE A 179 9.79 -8.57 2.99
N GLU A 180 9.79 -7.26 3.28
CA GLU A 180 10.31 -6.72 4.54
C GLU A 180 9.55 -7.26 5.76
N THR A 181 8.24 -7.48 5.62
CA THR A 181 7.43 -8.13 6.65
C THR A 181 7.91 -9.55 6.94
N ILE A 182 8.23 -10.34 5.90
CA ILE A 182 8.76 -11.70 6.07
C ILE A 182 10.12 -11.66 6.78
N VAL A 183 10.98 -10.72 6.40
CA VAL A 183 12.32 -10.54 6.99
C VAL A 183 12.21 -10.16 8.48
N GLU A 184 11.33 -9.22 8.83
CA GLU A 184 11.13 -8.80 10.21
C GLU A 184 10.52 -9.91 11.07
N LEU A 185 9.50 -10.63 10.59
CA LEU A 185 8.92 -11.78 11.30
C LEU A 185 9.96 -12.88 11.56
N ALA A 186 10.82 -13.16 10.58
CA ALA A 186 11.91 -14.12 10.73
C ALA A 186 12.94 -13.67 11.78
N SER A 187 13.23 -12.37 11.83
CA SER A 187 14.17 -11.77 12.81
C SER A 187 13.61 -11.78 14.23
N GLU A 188 12.28 -11.67 14.38
CA GLU A 188 11.57 -11.78 15.66
C GLU A 188 11.41 -13.24 16.14
N GLY A 189 11.84 -14.23 15.35
CA GLY A 189 11.77 -15.65 15.71
C GLY A 189 10.39 -16.28 15.55
N LEU A 190 9.49 -15.62 14.81
CA LEU A 190 8.15 -16.10 14.54
C LEU A 190 8.16 -17.08 13.35
N THR A 191 8.21 -18.38 13.67
CA THR A 191 8.50 -19.43 12.66
C THR A 191 7.35 -20.36 12.35
N ASP A 192 6.29 -20.41 13.16
CA ASP A 192 5.15 -21.31 12.95
C ASP A 192 3.83 -20.52 12.99
N LEU A 193 3.16 -20.43 11.83
CA LEU A 193 1.89 -19.71 11.71
C LEU A 193 0.76 -20.35 12.51
N THR A 194 0.84 -21.65 12.81
CA THR A 194 -0.20 -22.37 13.55
C THR A 194 -0.21 -22.02 15.04
N THR A 195 0.91 -21.49 15.56
CA THR A 195 1.04 -21.09 16.98
C THR A 195 0.71 -19.63 17.21
N PHE A 196 0.42 -18.86 16.16
CA PHE A 196 0.21 -17.43 16.27
C PHE A 196 -1.03 -17.10 17.10
N THR A 197 -0.85 -16.19 18.06
CA THR A 197 -1.97 -15.58 18.78
C THR A 197 -2.73 -14.59 17.88
N PRO A 198 -3.95 -14.19 18.26
CA PRO A 198 -4.66 -13.13 17.57
C PRO A 198 -3.87 -11.82 17.45
N ASP A 199 -3.07 -11.51 18.46
CA ASP A 199 -2.20 -10.33 18.49
C ASP A 199 -1.01 -10.50 17.53
N GLN A 200 -0.38 -11.67 17.47
CA GLN A 200 0.72 -11.92 16.52
C GLN A 200 0.24 -11.88 15.05
N MET A 201 -0.96 -12.39 14.78
CA MET A 201 -1.58 -12.23 13.44
C MET A 201 -1.84 -10.76 13.11
N GLN A 202 -2.17 -9.94 14.11
CA GLN A 202 -2.30 -8.50 13.92
C GLN A 202 -0.95 -7.85 13.64
N THR A 203 0.09 -8.21 14.38
CA THR A 203 1.46 -7.72 14.19
C THR A 203 1.91 -7.92 12.75
N VAL A 204 1.59 -9.06 12.12
CA VAL A 204 1.92 -9.28 10.70
C VAL A 204 1.36 -8.18 9.79
N PHE A 205 0.09 -7.82 9.97
CA PHE A 205 -0.53 -6.79 9.16
C PHE A 205 -0.04 -5.38 9.51
N GLU A 206 0.26 -5.12 10.79
CA GLU A 206 0.88 -3.88 11.25
C GLU A 206 2.24 -3.65 10.60
N LEU A 207 3.10 -4.67 10.60
CA LEU A 207 4.40 -4.65 9.96
C LEU A 207 4.24 -4.37 8.46
N TYR A 208 3.36 -5.09 7.78
CA TYR A 208 3.09 -4.88 6.37
C TYR A 208 2.64 -3.45 6.06
N ALA A 209 1.68 -2.89 6.81
CA ALA A 209 1.21 -1.53 6.59
C ALA A 209 2.30 -0.50 6.87
N THR A 210 3.14 -0.73 7.89
CA THR A 210 4.31 0.09 8.21
C THR A 210 5.29 0.13 7.04
N HIS A 211 5.73 -1.04 6.58
CA HIS A 211 6.67 -1.16 5.46
C HIS A 211 6.10 -0.57 4.16
N ALA A 212 4.80 -0.72 3.90
CA ALA A 212 4.17 -0.14 2.73
C ALA A 212 4.19 1.39 2.76
N ILE A 213 3.87 2.00 3.91
CA ILE A 213 3.92 3.46 4.07
C ILE A 213 5.37 3.96 4.02
N GLU A 214 6.31 3.25 4.62
CA GLU A 214 7.74 3.56 4.59
C GLU A 214 8.27 3.54 3.14
N ALA A 215 8.10 2.43 2.43
CA ALA A 215 8.51 2.28 1.04
C ALA A 215 7.87 3.38 0.17
N ARG A 216 6.60 3.73 0.40
CA ARG A 216 5.96 4.84 -0.29
C ARG A 216 6.62 6.20 -0.03
N ILE A 217 6.85 6.53 1.24
CA ILE A 217 7.47 7.81 1.63
C ILE A 217 8.91 7.88 1.08
N CYS A 218 9.66 6.78 1.18
CA CYS A 218 11.00 6.66 0.63
C CYS A 218 11.02 6.85 -0.89
N ASN A 219 10.07 6.23 -1.60
CA ASN A 219 9.91 6.38 -3.05
C ASN A 219 9.60 7.82 -3.46
N ASP A 220 8.71 8.50 -2.73
CA ASP A 220 8.23 9.83 -3.11
C ASP A 220 9.22 10.95 -2.71
N ILE A 221 9.79 10.88 -1.50
CA ILE A 221 10.60 11.96 -0.91
C ILE A 221 11.95 11.52 -0.33
N GLY A 222 12.19 10.22 -0.15
CA GLY A 222 13.38 9.67 0.53
C GLY A 222 14.57 9.30 -0.36
N THR A 223 14.64 9.81 -1.59
CA THR A 223 15.77 9.56 -2.54
C THR A 223 17.17 9.82 -1.96
N LYS A 224 17.25 10.56 -0.86
CA LYS A 224 18.46 10.97 -0.16
C LYS A 224 18.72 10.21 1.15
N ALA A 225 17.88 9.23 1.50
CA ALA A 225 17.97 8.43 2.73
C ALA A 225 19.33 7.72 2.89
N VAL A 226 19.92 7.23 1.80
CA VAL A 226 21.19 6.46 1.83
C VAL A 226 22.40 7.29 1.44
N THR A 227 22.23 8.35 0.64
CA THR A 227 23.34 9.13 0.09
C THR A 227 23.75 10.34 0.92
N MET A 228 22.88 10.81 1.81
CA MET A 228 23.17 11.94 2.71
C MET A 228 23.85 11.56 4.03
N PRO A 229 23.54 10.41 4.66
CA PRO A 229 24.24 9.99 5.88
C PRO A 229 25.74 9.81 5.64
N ALA A 230 26.54 10.02 6.68
CA ALA A 230 28.00 9.94 6.60
C ALA A 230 28.53 8.52 6.37
N ASP A 231 27.79 7.51 6.83
CA ASP A 231 28.15 6.10 6.77
C ASP A 231 26.91 5.19 6.79
N THR A 232 27.13 3.88 6.69
CA THR A 232 26.07 2.86 6.68
C THR A 232 25.30 2.77 7.99
N GLN A 233 25.94 3.04 9.13
CA GLN A 233 25.31 3.03 10.44
C GLN A 233 24.36 4.22 10.59
N ALA A 234 24.76 5.39 10.12
CA ALA A 234 23.91 6.57 10.06
C ALA A 234 22.73 6.38 9.11
N ALA A 235 22.93 5.73 7.95
CA ALA A 235 21.82 5.39 7.04
C ALA A 235 20.82 4.43 7.68
N HIS A 236 21.30 3.38 8.37
CA HIS A 236 20.43 2.46 9.09
C HIS A 236 19.63 3.16 10.20
N ARG A 237 20.25 4.09 10.93
CA ARG A 237 19.53 4.90 11.93
C ARG A 237 18.46 5.79 11.29
N VAL A 238 18.72 6.40 10.14
CA VAL A 238 17.71 7.21 9.40
C VAL A 238 16.50 6.37 9.03
N GLU A 239 16.74 5.18 8.47
CA GLU A 239 15.70 4.21 8.13
C GLU A 239 14.91 3.78 9.37
N GLN A 240 15.61 3.35 10.43
CA GLN A 240 14.98 2.91 11.67
C GLN A 240 14.11 4.01 12.31
N GLN A 241 14.62 5.25 12.39
CA GLN A 241 13.87 6.36 12.96
C GLN A 241 12.61 6.71 12.15
N LEU A 242 12.67 6.59 10.82
CA LEU A 242 11.49 6.75 9.95
C LEU A 242 10.50 5.61 10.19
N ARG A 243 10.96 4.36 10.23
CA ARG A 243 10.13 3.18 10.45
C ARG A 243 9.43 3.23 11.80
N ASP A 244 10.15 3.54 12.88
CA ASP A 244 9.59 3.65 14.23
C ASP A 244 8.50 4.73 14.29
N PHE A 245 8.74 5.87 13.63
CA PHE A 245 7.77 6.96 13.54
C PHE A 245 6.50 6.53 12.79
N ILE A 246 6.66 5.81 11.67
CA ILE A 246 5.54 5.29 10.88
C ILE A 246 4.77 4.23 11.66
N ARG A 247 5.48 3.28 12.28
CA ARG A 247 4.92 2.18 13.05
C ARG A 247 4.02 2.72 14.15
N GLY A 248 4.46 3.71 14.93
CA GLY A 248 3.63 4.35 15.95
C GLY A 248 2.29 4.88 15.42
N GLY A 249 2.31 5.56 14.27
CA GLY A 249 1.06 6.02 13.63
C GLY A 249 0.17 4.89 13.12
N VAL A 250 0.76 3.79 12.64
CA VAL A 250 0.02 2.59 12.21
C VAL A 250 -0.56 1.84 13.41
N SER A 251 0.18 1.68 14.51
CA SER A 251 -0.31 1.04 15.75
C SER A 251 -1.52 1.77 16.31
N ASP A 252 -1.47 3.10 16.36
CA ASP A 252 -2.57 3.95 16.82
C ASP A 252 -3.80 3.83 15.88
N ALA A 253 -3.56 3.80 14.57
CA ALA A 253 -4.63 3.62 13.58
C ALA A 253 -5.30 2.25 13.70
N LEU A 254 -4.52 1.19 13.90
CA LEU A 254 -5.00 -0.17 14.13
C LEU A 254 -5.85 -0.27 15.39
N THR A 255 -5.37 0.32 16.49
CA THR A 255 -6.09 0.36 17.77
C THR A 255 -7.44 1.02 17.60
N ARG A 256 -7.49 2.16 16.89
CA ARG A 256 -8.75 2.86 16.58
C ARG A 256 -9.68 2.03 15.69
N ALA A 257 -9.17 1.50 14.58
CA ALA A 257 -9.97 0.74 13.62
C ALA A 257 -10.60 -0.52 14.25
N ARG A 258 -9.89 -1.17 15.19
CA ARG A 258 -10.40 -2.33 15.92
C ARG A 258 -11.49 -1.98 16.93
N ALA A 259 -11.38 -0.84 17.60
CA ALA A 259 -12.44 -0.38 18.50
C ALA A 259 -13.76 -0.14 17.75
N GLU A 260 -13.67 0.31 16.49
CA GLU A 260 -14.82 0.57 15.61
C GLU A 260 -15.36 -0.71 14.95
N ALA A 261 -14.48 -1.66 14.61
CA ALA A 261 -14.83 -2.91 13.93
C ALA A 261 -14.19 -4.13 14.62
N PRO A 262 -14.74 -4.58 15.77
CA PRO A 262 -14.16 -5.68 16.55
C PRO A 262 -14.25 -7.05 15.85
N ASN A 263 -15.25 -7.23 14.97
CA ASN A 263 -15.43 -8.46 14.18
C ASN A 263 -15.11 -8.18 12.72
N LEU A 264 -13.95 -8.68 12.27
CA LEU A 264 -13.50 -8.50 10.91
C LEU A 264 -13.95 -9.68 10.04
N THR A 265 -15.08 -9.52 9.35
CA THR A 265 -15.57 -10.51 8.36
C THR A 265 -14.91 -10.26 7.00
N PRO A 266 -14.80 -11.28 6.12
CA PRO A 266 -14.18 -11.13 4.80
C PRO A 266 -14.71 -9.95 3.98
N GLU A 267 -16.02 -9.69 4.05
CA GLU A 267 -16.69 -8.62 3.29
C GLU A 267 -16.31 -7.23 3.79
N ARG A 268 -15.81 -7.11 5.03
CA ARG A 268 -15.43 -5.85 5.67
C ARG A 268 -13.93 -5.57 5.59
N ILE A 269 -13.12 -6.54 5.16
CA ILE A 269 -11.65 -6.43 5.17
C ILE A 269 -11.18 -5.25 4.33
N GLN A 270 -11.71 -5.09 3.11
CA GLN A 270 -11.28 -4.00 2.25
C GLN A 270 -11.57 -2.64 2.88
N GLY A 271 -12.79 -2.43 3.40
CA GLY A 271 -13.17 -1.18 4.07
C GLY A 271 -12.36 -0.93 5.34
N PHE A 272 -12.03 -1.98 6.10
CA PHE A 272 -11.15 -1.88 7.26
C PHE A 272 -9.74 -1.40 6.87
N VAL A 273 -9.15 -2.00 5.84
CA VAL A 273 -7.83 -1.61 5.33
C VAL A 273 -7.86 -0.17 4.81
N ASP A 274 -8.91 0.22 4.08
CA ASP A 274 -9.06 1.57 3.55
C ASP A 274 -9.11 2.62 4.68
N ALA A 275 -9.96 2.39 5.68
CA ALA A 275 -10.07 3.28 6.84
C ALA A 275 -8.76 3.35 7.65
N LEU A 276 -8.05 2.23 7.77
CA LEU A 276 -6.79 2.16 8.50
C LEU A 276 -5.69 2.99 7.84
N TYR A 277 -5.51 2.91 6.51
CA TYR A 277 -4.49 3.71 5.84
C TYR A 277 -4.81 5.21 5.90
N GLU A 278 -6.08 5.60 5.77
CA GLU A 278 -6.49 7.01 5.93
C GLU A 278 -6.23 7.50 7.36
N SER A 279 -6.61 6.70 8.36
CA SER A 279 -6.37 6.97 9.77
C SER A 279 -4.86 7.08 10.10
N ALA A 280 -4.05 6.17 9.56
CA ALA A 280 -2.60 6.17 9.75
C ALA A 280 -1.97 7.43 9.17
N PHE A 281 -2.29 7.82 7.94
CA PHE A 281 -1.76 9.08 7.38
C PHE A 281 -2.24 10.31 8.13
N ALA A 282 -3.47 10.33 8.64
CA ALA A 282 -3.97 11.42 9.48
C ALA A 282 -3.17 11.54 10.79
N ILE A 283 -2.94 10.41 11.47
CA ILE A 283 -2.11 10.37 12.69
C ILE A 283 -0.68 10.80 12.39
N LEU A 284 -0.06 10.29 11.32
CA LEU A 284 1.31 10.66 10.95
C LEU A 284 1.46 12.14 10.64
N GLN A 285 0.45 12.77 10.06
CA GLN A 285 0.45 14.22 9.89
C GLN A 285 0.43 14.94 11.25
N THR A 286 -0.47 14.55 12.16
CA THR A 286 -0.56 15.15 13.50
C THR A 286 0.70 14.95 14.33
N LEU A 287 1.25 13.73 14.35
CA LEU A 287 2.54 13.44 15.00
C LEU A 287 3.67 14.25 14.34
N GLY A 288 3.64 14.39 13.02
CA GLY A 288 4.64 15.14 12.27
C GLY A 288 4.63 16.63 12.59
N ASP A 289 3.44 17.22 12.75
CA ASP A 289 3.27 18.61 13.20
C ASP A 289 3.79 18.79 14.63
N ALA A 290 3.44 17.87 15.55
CA ALA A 290 3.90 17.93 16.93
C ALA A 290 5.43 17.74 17.09
N GLU A 291 6.05 16.90 16.26
CA GLU A 291 7.50 16.71 16.24
C GLU A 291 8.21 17.92 15.59
N ALA A 292 7.58 18.58 14.61
CA ALA A 292 8.13 19.74 13.93
C ALA A 292 8.26 21.00 14.81
N ASP A 293 7.45 21.09 15.87
CA ASP A 293 7.37 22.21 16.81
C ASP A 293 8.30 22.07 18.03
N GLN A 294 9.02 20.93 18.14
CA GLN A 294 10.05 20.67 19.15
C GLN A 294 11.41 21.24 18.73
#